data_AF-A0A847SJE9-F1
#
_entry.id   AF-A0A847SJE9-F1
#
_cell.length_a   1.000
_cell.length_b   1.000
_cell.length_c   1.000
_cell.angle_alpha   90.00
_cell.angle_beta   90.00
_cell.angle_gamma   90.00
#
_symmetry.space_group_name_H-M   'P 1'
#
loop_
_entity.id
_entity.type
_entity.pdbx_description
1 polymer ?
#
loop_
_entity_poly.entity_id
_entity_poly.type
_entity_poly.pdbx_seq_one_letter_code
_entity_poly.pdbx_strand_id
1 'polypeptide(L)'
;MNDTLLIERLQTGVRLEKSMLKVLKGLAEYLDISLGDLLEGIVLHAFAGRSAFAGKPELLAVIQQLKTVYGMHYDEQFAHRLAEAVQG
;
A
#
# COMPACT_ATOMS: atom_id res chain seq x y z
N MET A 1 5.88 -12.31 19.90
CA MET A 1 4.43 -12.07 19.99
C MET A 1 3.93 -11.88 18.57
N ASN A 2 2.96 -12.69 18.13
CA ASN A 2 2.38 -12.58 16.79
C ASN A 2 1.33 -11.47 16.84
N ASP A 3 1.77 -10.23 16.71
CA ASP A 3 0.87 -9.08 16.72
C ASP A 3 0.17 -8.99 15.36
N THR A 4 -1.07 -9.47 15.32
CA THR A 4 -1.98 -9.33 14.19
C THR A 4 -2.51 -7.90 14.17
N LEU A 5 -2.40 -7.21 13.03
CA LEU A 5 -2.96 -5.88 12.88
C LEU A 5 -4.42 -5.97 12.42
N LEU A 6 -5.33 -5.42 13.23
CA LEU A 6 -6.72 -5.28 12.85
C LEU A 6 -6.88 -4.16 11.83
N ILE A 7 -7.55 -4.48 10.73
CA ILE A 7 -7.72 -3.55 9.61
C ILE A 7 -9.15 -3.51 9.09
N GLU A 8 -9.48 -2.42 8.40
CA GLU A 8 -10.67 -2.29 7.58
C GLU A 8 -10.29 -2.51 6.11
N ARG A 9 -11.09 -3.30 5.39
CA ARG A 9 -10.95 -3.45 3.94
C ARG A 9 -12.09 -2.79 3.19
N LEU A 10 -11.76 -2.16 2.07
CA LEU A 10 -12.73 -1.55 1.17
C LEU A 10 -12.88 -2.40 -0.10
N GLN A 11 -14.12 -2.55 -0.55
CA GLN A 11 -14.42 -3.18 -1.83
C GLN A 11 -14.10 -2.22 -2.97
N THR A 12 -13.26 -2.67 -3.90
CA THR A 12 -13.05 -2.04 -5.22
C THR A 12 -13.16 -3.13 -6.30
N GLY A 13 -12.48 -2.99 -7.45
CA GLY A 13 -12.25 -4.14 -8.34
C GLY A 13 -11.55 -5.31 -7.62
N VAL A 14 -10.74 -4.99 -6.60
CA VAL A 14 -10.18 -5.94 -5.62
C VAL A 14 -10.43 -5.44 -4.19
N ARG A 15 -10.51 -6.35 -3.21
CA ARG A 15 -10.71 -5.97 -1.81
C ARG A 15 -9.36 -5.73 -1.12
N LEU A 16 -9.10 -4.48 -0.74
CA LEU A 16 -7.80 -4.02 -0.21
C LEU A 16 -7.96 -3.35 1.15
N GLU A 17 -6.88 -3.33 1.93
CA GLU A 17 -6.80 -2.55 3.16
C GLU A 17 -7.02 -1.06 2.87
N LYS A 18 -7.84 -0.41 3.69
CA LYS A 18 -8.32 0.95 3.49
C LYS A 18 -7.20 1.99 3.44
N SER A 19 -6.28 1.99 4.39
CA SER A 19 -5.19 2.96 4.43
C SER A 19 -4.18 2.75 3.30
N MET A 20 -3.84 1.51 2.98
CA MET A 20 -3.02 1.14 1.82
C MET A 20 -3.66 1.59 0.52
N LEU A 21 -4.97 1.37 0.34
CA LEU A 21 -5.70 1.84 -0.85
C LEU A 21 -5.62 3.37 -0.98
N LYS A 22 -5.73 4.11 0.12
CA LYS A 22 -5.60 5.57 0.11
C LYS A 22 -4.18 6.02 -0.24
N VAL A 23 -3.15 5.37 0.31
CA VAL A 23 -1.74 5.64 -0.03
C VAL A 23 -1.50 5.37 -1.52
N LEU A 24 -1.96 4.24 -2.05
CA LEU A 24 -1.81 3.89 -3.46
C LEU A 24 -2.52 4.91 -4.37
N LYS A 25 -3.74 5.32 -4.03
CA LYS A 25 -4.47 6.36 -4.78
C LYS A 25 -3.76 7.70 -4.75
N GLY A 26 -3.28 8.14 -3.59
CA GLY A 26 -2.53 9.40 -3.45
C GLY A 26 -1.19 9.36 -4.21
N LEU A 27 -0.52 8.22 -4.25
CA LEU A 27 0.72 8.06 -5.01
C LEU A 27 0.46 8.06 -6.52
N ALA A 28 -0.62 7.41 -6.98
CA ALA A 28 -1.01 7.41 -8.39
C ALA A 28 -1.32 8.85 -8.86
N GLU A 29 -2.06 9.62 -8.05
CA GLU A 29 -2.33 11.04 -8.30
C GLU A 29 -1.03 11.86 -8.35
N TYR A 30 -0.11 11.68 -7.40
CA TYR A 30 1.18 12.37 -7.39
C TYR A 30 2.02 12.12 -8.65
N LEU A 31 1.93 10.90 -9.20
CA LEU A 31 2.67 10.49 -10.39
C LEU A 31 1.92 10.78 -11.71
N ASP A 32 0.71 11.32 -11.65
CA ASP A 32 -0.18 11.55 -12.80
C ASP A 32 -0.42 10.29 -13.65
N ILE A 33 -0.67 9.16 -12.98
CA ILE A 33 -0.97 7.85 -13.61
C ILE A 33 -2.21 7.22 -13.01
N SER A 34 -2.77 6.23 -13.70
CA SER A 34 -3.90 5.47 -13.13
C SER A 34 -3.45 4.57 -11.97
N LEU A 35 -4.39 4.25 -11.07
CA LEU A 35 -4.14 3.25 -10.03
C LEU A 35 -3.79 1.88 -10.62
N GLY A 36 -4.34 1.54 -11.80
CA GLY A 36 -4.03 0.31 -12.53
C GLY A 36 -2.57 0.27 -12.95
N ASP A 37 -2.10 1.31 -13.64
CA ASP A 37 -0.70 1.42 -14.10
C ASP A 37 0.30 1.34 -12.94
N LEU A 38 -0.02 2.01 -11.83
CA LEU A 38 0.80 1.95 -10.61
C LEU A 38 0.89 0.50 -10.08
N LEU A 39 -0.25 -0.19 -9.96
CA LEU A 39 -0.30 -1.56 -9.45
C LEU A 39 0.42 -2.54 -10.38
N GLU A 40 0.21 -2.45 -11.69
CA GLU A 40 0.89 -3.27 -12.68
C GLU A 40 2.40 -3.06 -12.62
N GLY A 41 2.86 -1.80 -12.53
CA GLY A 41 4.27 -1.47 -12.37
C GLY A 41 4.88 -2.06 -11.09
N ILE A 42 4.17 -2.00 -9.96
CA ILE A 42 4.60 -2.62 -8.70
C ILE A 42 4.73 -4.14 -8.86
N VAL A 43 3.70 -4.79 -9.42
CA VAL A 43 3.67 -6.24 -9.60
C VAL A 43 4.78 -6.73 -10.54
N LEU A 44 5.04 -6.03 -11.65
CA LEU A 44 6.12 -6.38 -12.58
C LEU A 44 7.51 -6.33 -11.92
N HIS A 45 7.76 -5.33 -11.07
CA HIS A 45 9.01 -5.29 -10.30
C HIS A 45 9.09 -6.42 -9.28
N ALA A 46 8.00 -6.70 -8.56
CA ALA A 46 7.94 -7.77 -7.58
C ALA A 46 8.16 -9.16 -8.21
N PHE A 47 7.56 -9.41 -9.38
CA PHE A 47 7.78 -10.65 -10.16
C PHE A 47 9.24 -10.79 -10.61
N ALA A 48 9.94 -9.67 -10.84
CA ALA A 48 11.37 -9.65 -11.13
C ALA A 48 12.26 -9.73 -9.87
N GLY A 49 11.69 -9.89 -8.67
CA GLY A 49 12.43 -9.89 -7.41
C GLY A 49 13.04 -8.53 -7.02
N ARG A 50 12.48 -7.43 -7.54
CA ARG A 50 12.94 -6.06 -7.29
C ARG A 50 11.86 -5.22 -6.61
N SER A 51 12.27 -4.10 -6.03
CA SER A 51 11.35 -3.07 -5.55
C SER A 51 11.08 -2.04 -6.65
N ALA A 52 9.81 -1.67 -6.84
CA ALA A 52 9.37 -0.65 -7.81
C ALA A 52 9.89 0.77 -7.48
N PHE A 53 10.31 0.99 -6.24
CA PHE A 53 10.75 2.29 -5.74
C PHE A 53 12.25 2.33 -5.41
N ALA A 54 12.99 1.26 -5.76
CA ALA A 54 14.44 1.21 -5.56
C ALA A 54 15.12 2.35 -6.33
N GLY A 55 16.01 3.09 -5.65
CA GLY A 55 16.74 4.21 -6.25
C GLY A 55 15.94 5.49 -6.45
N LYS A 56 14.72 5.61 -5.88
CA LYS A 56 13.85 6.79 -5.97
C LYS A 56 13.59 7.40 -4.59
N PRO A 57 14.59 8.01 -3.92
CA PRO A 57 14.46 8.51 -2.55
C PRO A 57 13.37 9.57 -2.39
N GLU A 58 13.18 10.43 -3.38
CA GLU A 58 12.11 11.43 -3.41
C GLU A 58 10.72 10.78 -3.40
N LEU A 59 10.54 9.69 -4.15
CA LEU A 59 9.28 8.98 -4.21
C LEU A 59 8.99 8.23 -2.91
N LEU A 60 10.02 7.66 -2.29
CA LEU A 60 9.91 7.04 -0.96
C LEU A 60 9.51 8.07 0.11
N ALA A 61 10.01 9.30 0.03
CA ALA A 61 9.61 10.37 0.94
C ALA A 61 8.13 10.73 0.78
N VAL A 62 7.63 10.81 -0.46
CA VAL A 62 6.20 11.03 -0.74
C VAL A 62 5.35 9.90 -0.18
N ILE A 63 5.75 8.64 -0.38
CA ILE A 63 5.06 7.47 0.19
C ILE A 63 4.99 7.59 1.72
N GLN A 64 6.09 7.97 2.38
CA GLN A 64 6.12 8.12 3.83
C GLN A 64 5.19 9.24 4.32
N GLN A 65 5.08 10.35 3.59
CA GLN A 65 4.13 11.42 3.90
C GLN A 65 2.69 10.94 3.76
N LEU A 66 2.37 10.24 2.66
CA LEU A 66 1.03 9.68 2.43
C LEU A 66 0.65 8.64 3.50
N LYS A 67 1.59 7.79 3.92
CA LYS A 67 1.39 6.84 5.03
C LYS A 67 1.00 7.58 6.31
N THR A 68 1.68 8.66 6.64
CA THR A 68 1.34 9.50 7.80
C THR A 68 -0.05 10.12 7.67
N VAL A 69 -0.37 10.71 6.52
CA VAL A 69 -1.68 11.35 6.26
C VAL A 69 -2.85 10.35 6.39
N TYR A 70 -2.66 9.12 5.93
CA TYR A 70 -3.71 8.10 5.93
C TYR A 70 -3.65 7.11 7.11
N GLY A 71 -2.78 7.34 8.09
CA GLY A 71 -2.66 6.50 9.28
C GLY A 71 -2.13 5.08 9.02
N MET A 72 -1.34 4.88 7.96
CA MET A 72 -0.73 3.58 7.64
C MET A 72 0.57 3.40 8.44
N HIS A 73 0.43 2.97 9.70
CA HIS A 73 1.54 2.82 10.66
C HIS A 73 2.21 1.45 10.68
N TYR A 74 2.14 0.71 9.58
CA TYR A 74 2.71 -0.63 9.44
C TYR A 74 3.58 -0.74 8.19
N ASP A 75 4.35 -1.83 8.10
CA ASP A 75 5.35 -2.07 7.06
C ASP A 75 5.29 -3.53 6.56
N GLU A 76 6.32 -3.97 5.83
CA GLU A 76 6.41 -5.31 5.26
C GLU A 76 6.34 -6.44 6.28
N GLN A 77 6.64 -6.18 7.57
CA GLN A 77 6.55 -7.19 8.63
C GLN A 77 5.09 -7.67 8.84
N PHE A 78 4.12 -6.89 8.35
CA PHE A 78 2.70 -7.20 8.42
C PHE A 78 2.12 -7.79 7.13
N ALA A 79 2.92 -8.03 6.07
CA ALA A 79 2.45 -8.44 4.74
C ALA A 79 1.52 -9.68 4.73
N HIS A 80 1.59 -10.53 5.75
CA HIS A 80 0.70 -11.70 5.94
C HIS A 80 0.04 -11.75 7.33
N ARG A 81 0.04 -10.64 8.06
CA ARG A 81 -0.47 -10.54 9.44
C ARG A 81 -1.61 -9.52 9.60
N LEU A 82 -2.20 -9.10 8.48
CA LEU A 82 -3.38 -8.24 8.47
C LEU A 82 -4.63 -9.12 8.65
N ALA A 83 -5.37 -8.92 9.73
CA ALA A 83 -6.68 -9.55 9.94
C ALA A 83 -7.79 -8.52 9.83
N GLU A 84 -8.89 -8.90 9.18
CA GLU A 84 -10.08 -8.07 9.15
C GLU A 84 -10.69 -7.99 10.55
N ALA A 85 -11.00 -6.78 11.00
CA ALA A 85 -11.86 -6.62 12.16
C ALA A 85 -13.21 -7.27 11.84
N VAL A 86 -13.63 -8.23 12.65
CA VAL A 86 -14.97 -8.83 12.53
C VAL A 86 -15.98 -7.72 12.78
N GLN A 87 -16.68 -7.30 11.73
CA GLN A 87 -17.88 -6.48 11.88
C GLN A 87 -18.99 -7.41 12.36
N GLY A 88 -19.38 -7.25 13.62
CA GLY A 88 -20.63 -7.80 14.16
C GLY A 88 -21.82 -6.96 13.72
#